data_AF-A0A9D9VKF7-F1
#
_entry.id   AF-A0A9D9VKF7-F1
#
_cell.length_a   1.000
_cell.length_b   1.000
_cell.length_c   1.000
_cell.angle_alpha   90.00
_cell.angle_beta   90.00
_cell.angle_gamma   90.00
#
_symmetry.space_group_name_H-M   'P 1'
#
loop_
_entity.id
_entity.type
_entity.pdbx_description
1 polymer ?
#
loop_
_entity_poly.entity_id
_entity_poly.type
_entity_poly.pdbx_seq_one_letter_code
_entity_poly.pdbx_strand_id
1 'polypeptide(L)'
;MTKKIGLFTIASLMLGCGELVSTDRAVQAVRDDGFTNINVVEQHGVAPTLYGCDKHDAVAFEVTATNSQQRRVNLTVCCGLVFKGCTIRH
;
A
#
# COMPACT_ATOMS: atom_id res chain seq x y z
N MET A 1 -8.52 29.59 41.91
CA MET A 1 -7.83 30.28 40.80
C MET A 1 -6.47 29.63 40.63
N THR A 2 -6.01 29.03 39.54
CA THR A 2 -6.59 28.65 38.24
C THR A 2 -5.55 27.67 37.67
N LYS A 3 -5.97 26.44 37.32
CA LYS A 3 -5.10 25.37 36.81
C LYS A 3 -4.53 25.79 35.44
N LYS A 4 -3.19 25.84 35.31
CA LYS A 4 -2.50 25.91 34.02
C LYS A 4 -2.28 24.49 33.51
N ILE A 5 -3.25 23.94 32.78
CA ILE A 5 -3.07 22.71 31.98
C ILE A 5 -3.01 23.20 30.54
N GLY A 6 -1.81 23.58 30.12
CA GLY A 6 -1.52 24.06 28.78
C GLY A 6 -1.19 22.89 27.87
N LEU A 7 -2.15 22.53 27.01
CA LEU A 7 -1.95 22.47 25.57
C LEU A 7 -0.74 21.63 25.08
N PHE A 8 -0.82 20.30 25.17
CA PHE A 8 0.20 19.42 24.57
C PHE A 8 -0.35 18.05 24.15
N THR A 9 -1.49 17.99 23.45
CA THR A 9 -2.10 16.68 23.11
C THR A 9 -3.01 16.70 21.87
N ILE A 10 -2.68 17.41 20.80
CA ILE A 10 -3.42 17.28 19.52
C ILE A 10 -2.47 17.37 18.31
N ALA A 11 -1.49 16.46 18.23
CA ALA A 11 -0.59 16.39 17.06
C ALA A 11 -0.13 14.96 16.71
N SER A 12 -0.90 13.94 17.06
CA SER A 12 -0.48 12.54 16.88
C SER A 12 -1.56 11.62 16.29
N LEU A 13 -2.42 12.14 15.42
CA LEU A 13 -3.52 11.38 14.81
C LEU A 13 -3.48 11.37 13.27
N MET A 14 -2.28 11.28 12.68
CA MET A 14 -2.07 11.24 11.22
C MET A 14 -1.19 10.07 10.75
N LEU A 15 -0.96 9.05 11.59
CA LEU A 15 -0.02 7.95 11.29
C LEU A 15 -0.66 6.57 11.03
N GLY A 16 -1.99 6.45 10.97
CA GLY A 16 -2.64 5.13 11.06
C GLY A 16 -3.39 4.58 9.83
N CYS A 17 -3.49 5.31 8.71
CA CYS A 17 -4.35 4.82 7.61
C CYS A 17 -3.73 3.72 6.74
N GLY A 18 -2.42 3.48 6.85
CA GLY A 18 -1.70 2.47 6.05
C GLY A 18 -1.90 1.02 6.50
N GLU A 19 -2.31 0.78 7.75
CA GLU A 19 -2.51 -0.58 8.30
C GLU A 19 -3.83 -1.24 7.86
N LEU A 20 -4.74 -0.49 7.25
CA LEU A 20 -6.06 -1.01 6.83
C LEU A 20 -6.02 -1.82 5.52
N VAL A 21 -4.91 -1.78 4.79
CA VAL A 21 -4.75 -2.53 3.55
C VAL A 21 -3.66 -3.59 3.75
N SER A 22 -4.08 -4.84 3.88
CA SER A 22 -3.16 -5.95 4.11
C SER A 22 -2.37 -6.29 2.85
N THR A 23 -1.11 -6.68 3.05
CA THR A 23 -0.21 -7.23 2.03
C THR A 23 -0.87 -8.41 1.28
N ASP A 24 -1.71 -9.19 1.95
CA ASP A 24 -2.43 -10.31 1.35
C ASP A 24 -3.32 -9.89 0.19
N ARG A 25 -3.92 -8.69 0.24
CA ARG A 25 -4.74 -8.19 -0.87
C ARG A 25 -3.90 -7.88 -2.11
N ALA A 26 -2.70 -7.34 -1.92
CA ALA A 26 -1.77 -7.09 -3.02
C ALA A 26 -1.26 -8.40 -3.62
N VAL A 27 -0.90 -9.37 -2.77
CA VAL A 27 -0.47 -10.71 -3.23
C VAL A 27 -1.60 -11.42 -3.96
N GLN A 28 -2.83 -11.35 -3.45
CA GLN A 28 -3.98 -11.97 -4.10
C GLN A 28 -4.26 -11.33 -5.46
N ALA A 29 -4.22 -9.99 -5.58
CA ALA A 29 -4.41 -9.31 -6.85
C ALA A 29 -3.34 -9.73 -7.88
N VAL A 30 -2.07 -9.81 -7.47
CA VAL A 30 -0.97 -10.27 -8.33
C VAL A 30 -1.14 -11.73 -8.74
N ARG A 31 -1.65 -12.57 -7.84
CA ARG A 31 -1.96 -13.97 -8.14
C ARG A 31 -3.14 -14.10 -9.11
N ASP A 32 -4.19 -13.31 -8.93
CA ASP A 32 -5.38 -13.31 -9.78
C ASP A 32 -5.06 -12.87 -11.22
N ASP A 33 -4.03 -12.01 -11.38
CA ASP A 33 -3.49 -11.62 -12.69
C ASP A 33 -2.54 -12.68 -13.31
N GLY A 34 -2.37 -13.83 -12.65
CA GLY A 34 -1.67 -14.99 -13.19
C GLY A 34 -0.17 -15.04 -12.90
N PHE A 35 0.35 -14.18 -12.02
CA PHE A 35 1.74 -14.25 -11.59
C PHE A 35 1.96 -15.30 -10.50
N THR A 36 3.20 -15.78 -10.39
CA THR A 36 3.65 -16.78 -9.41
C THR A 36 4.91 -16.31 -8.68
N ASN A 37 5.40 -17.06 -7.69
CA ASN A 37 6.61 -16.71 -6.90
C ASN A 37 6.61 -15.27 -6.38
N ILE A 38 5.46 -14.84 -5.86
CA ILE A 38 5.16 -13.47 -5.47
C ILE A 38 5.86 -13.14 -4.15
N ASN A 39 6.61 -12.05 -4.13
CA ASN A 39 7.27 -11.53 -2.93
C ASN A 39 7.13 -10.01 -2.87
N VAL A 40 6.49 -9.52 -1.81
CA VAL A 40 6.39 -8.08 -1.54
C VAL A 40 7.72 -7.61 -0.97
N VAL A 41 8.30 -6.61 -1.62
CA VAL A 41 9.62 -6.05 -1.30
C VAL A 41 9.46 -4.87 -0.36
N GLU A 42 8.59 -3.92 -0.73
CA GLU A 42 8.35 -2.70 0.02
C GLU A 42 6.87 -2.31 0.04
N GLN A 43 6.50 -1.50 1.04
CA GLN A 43 5.17 -0.95 1.22
C GLN A 43 5.27 0.55 1.50
N HIS A 44 4.57 1.35 0.73
CA HIS A 44 4.53 2.81 0.83
C HIS A 44 3.11 3.28 1.13
N GLY A 45 2.80 3.46 2.42
CA GLY A 45 1.53 4.00 2.89
C GLY A 45 1.48 5.54 2.94
N VAL A 46 2.61 6.21 2.74
CA VAL A 46 2.71 7.69 2.71
C VAL A 46 3.05 8.12 1.29
N ALA A 47 2.22 9.01 0.72
CA ALA A 47 2.36 9.50 -0.65
C ALA A 47 2.53 8.40 -1.73
N PRO A 48 1.59 7.43 -1.84
CA PRO A 48 1.67 6.33 -2.82
C PRO A 48 1.73 6.83 -4.27
N THR A 49 1.32 8.07 -4.52
CA THR A 49 1.44 8.74 -5.83
C THR A 49 2.88 8.88 -6.32
N LEU A 50 3.87 8.97 -5.43
CA LEU A 50 5.29 9.02 -5.81
C LEU A 50 5.78 7.69 -6.41
N TYR A 51 5.06 6.61 -6.14
CA TYR A 51 5.35 5.26 -6.60
C TYR A 51 4.48 4.85 -7.81
N GLY A 52 3.80 5.81 -8.45
CA GLY A 52 3.00 5.57 -9.67
C GLY A 52 1.53 5.23 -9.42
N CYS A 53 1.06 5.27 -8.18
CA CYS A 53 -0.34 5.11 -7.84
C CYS A 53 -1.16 6.40 -8.01
N ASP A 54 -2.48 6.28 -8.02
CA ASP A 54 -3.37 7.42 -8.09
C ASP A 54 -3.52 8.11 -6.73
N LYS A 55 -3.92 9.38 -6.72
CA LYS A 55 -4.21 10.14 -5.48
C LYS A 55 -5.32 9.52 -4.63
N HIS A 56 -6.12 8.64 -5.22
CA HIS A 56 -7.19 7.90 -4.55
C HIS A 56 -6.76 6.51 -4.06
N ASP A 57 -5.49 6.13 -4.21
CA ASP A 57 -4.95 4.89 -3.64
C ASP A 57 -4.36 5.16 -2.25
N ALA A 58 -4.43 4.16 -1.39
CA ALA A 58 -4.03 4.27 0.02
C ALA A 58 -2.58 3.84 0.23
N VAL A 59 -2.12 2.87 -0.54
CA VAL A 59 -0.82 2.24 -0.39
C VAL A 59 -0.31 1.75 -1.74
N ALA A 60 0.99 1.90 -1.96
CA ALA A 60 1.72 1.27 -3.04
C ALA A 60 2.55 0.11 -2.47
N PHE A 61 2.48 -1.07 -3.09
CA PHE A 61 3.33 -2.21 -2.76
C PHE A 61 4.27 -2.49 -3.92
N GLU A 62 5.56 -2.57 -3.65
CA GLU A 62 6.51 -3.09 -4.62
C GLU A 62 6.58 -4.60 -4.51
N VAL A 63 6.34 -5.30 -5.62
CA VAL A 63 6.21 -6.75 -5.65
C VAL A 63 7.11 -7.33 -6.73
N THR A 64 7.92 -8.31 -6.36
CA THR A 64 8.62 -9.15 -7.33
C THR A 64 7.81 -10.41 -7.60
N ALA A 65 7.61 -10.79 -8.85
CA ALA A 65 6.87 -12.00 -9.21
C ALA A 65 7.38 -12.62 -10.52
N THR A 66 6.93 -13.83 -10.83
CA THR A 66 7.22 -14.56 -12.08
C THR A 66 6.00 -14.49 -12.99
N ASN A 67 6.18 -13.99 -14.22
CA ASN A 67 5.13 -13.92 -15.23
C ASN A 67 4.95 -15.24 -15.99
N SER A 68 3.95 -15.29 -16.88
CA SER A 68 3.66 -16.47 -17.71
C SER A 68 4.82 -16.92 -18.61
N GLN A 69 5.77 -16.03 -18.89
CA GLN A 69 6.98 -16.30 -19.68
C GLN A 69 8.16 -16.77 -18.82
N GLN A 70 7.92 -17.13 -17.55
CA GLN A 70 8.94 -17.56 -16.59
C GLN A 70 10.02 -16.50 -16.30
N ARG A 71 9.71 -15.21 -16.53
CA ARG A 71 10.62 -14.10 -16.23
C ARG A 71 10.26 -13.47 -14.89
N ARG A 72 11.27 -13.14 -14.10
CA ARG A 72 11.11 -12.37 -12.86
C ARG A 72 10.91 -10.89 -13.23
N VAL A 73 9.85 -10.29 -12.73
CA VAL A 73 9.49 -8.89 -12.96
C VAL A 73 9.20 -8.19 -11.64
N ASN A 74 9.35 -6.86 -11.66
CA ASN A 74 8.94 -5.98 -10.57
C ASN A 74 7.63 -5.32 -10.98
N LEU A 75 6.70 -5.25 -10.04
CA LEU A 75 5.36 -4.72 -10.20
C LEU A 75 5.09 -3.73 -9.08
N THR A 76 4.37 -2.66 -9.38
CA THR A 76 3.78 -1.81 -8.35
C THR A 76 2.30 -2.16 -8.22
N VAL A 77 1.86 -2.53 -7.03
CA VAL A 77 0.46 -2.81 -6.75
C VAL A 77 -0.12 -1.66 -5.94
N CYS A 78 -1.06 -0.95 -6.55
CA CYS A 78 -1.74 0.18 -5.93
C CYS A 78 -3.06 -0.30 -5.35
N CYS A 79 -3.22 -0.21 -4.03
CA CYS A 79 -4.43 -0.62 -3.35
C CYS A 79 -5.11 0.58 -2.69
N GLY A 80 -6.43 0.72 -2.91
CA GLY A 80 -7.23 1.76 -2.27
C GLY A 80 -7.74 1.35 -0.88
N LEU A 81 -8.39 2.30 -0.19
CA LEU A 81 -8.99 2.04 1.13
C LEU A 81 -10.18 1.09 1.03
N VAL A 82 -10.22 0.11 1.94
CA VAL A 82 -11.29 -0.85 2.36
C VAL A 82 -12.20 -1.45 1.28
N PHE A 83 -12.82 -0.63 0.42
CA PHE A 83 -13.74 -1.01 -0.66
C PHE A 83 -13.13 -0.88 -2.07
N LYS A 84 -12.03 -0.16 -2.24
CA LYS A 84 -11.30 -0.14 -3.51
C LYS A 84 -10.45 -1.39 -3.64
N GLY A 85 -10.51 -2.03 -4.80
CA GLY A 85 -9.61 -3.14 -5.15
C GLY A 85 -8.15 -2.70 -5.28
N CYS A 86 -7.30 -3.65 -5.63
CA CYS A 86 -5.90 -3.40 -5.99
C CYS A 86 -5.75 -3.38 -7.51
N THR A 87 -4.88 -2.52 -8.01
CA THR A 87 -4.51 -2.43 -9.44
C THR A 87 -3.02 -2.66 -9.58
N ILE A 88 -2.64 -3.56 -10.49
CA ILE A 88 -1.23 -3.80 -10.82
C ILE A 88 -0.80 -2.79 -11.87
N ARG A 89 0.36 -2.19 -11.65
CA ARG A 89 1.05 -1.27 -12.56
C ARG A 89 2.47 -1.77 -12.79
N HIS A 90 2.98 -1.52 -13.98
CA HIS A 90 4.27 -1.98 -14.48
C HIS A 90 5.00 -0.84 -15.18
#